data_AF-A0A0H4X9Q2-F1
#
_entry.id   AF-A0A0H4X9Q2-F1
#
_cell.length_a   1.000
_cell.length_b   1.000
_cell.length_c   1.000
_cell.angle_alpha   90.00
_cell.angle_beta   90.00
_cell.angle_gamma   90.00
#
_symmetry.space_group_name_H-M   'P 1'
#
loop_
_entity.id
_entity.type
_entity.pdbx_description
1 polymer ?
#
loop_
_entity_poly.entity_id
_entity_poly.type
_entity_poly.pdbx_seq_one_letter_code
_entity_poly.pdbx_strand_id
1 'polypeptide(L)'
;MTAVLIRTALARAQEAVVAGPRSAPARGGARRRLVMGDPQADLEQVLAILAHQGLLGADGWLHPDVQLVSVGDHFDWGKPQERDHASASGLALVAWLAAHPSDQAVMLLGNHDLGRVGELAGFTDASFAAAQAEADRAYQGGVTDADAEQAFLARWPQVPSAELVARDFGNFREAQRTWVEHLLRAKRFRVAHAAGPDLMVLHAGVTSEDLDLTRLPHDQRAEAGAVAEALNAALDTAVAAWTHGPLVIPGLHQPGDAARGEGTGIFYQRPSLLPEDAERVRGTPRRRFDPRRLPLGLTQVVGHTRDKRNRAMLGLSPAGALNGVLRRLVTDGTRVDYAHGPPPPPTPGEAVMVFTDGGMRECPAEAYELFDLGTRAAATAPTTEGR
;
A
#
# COMPACT_ATOMS: atom_id res chain seq x y z
N MET A 1 -10.41 21.32 -19.94
CA MET A 1 -8.95 21.27 -19.72
C MET A 1 -8.51 19.97 -19.04
N THR A 2 -9.19 19.53 -17.98
CA THR A 2 -8.86 18.30 -17.22
C THR A 2 -8.76 17.03 -18.07
N ALA A 3 -9.67 16.80 -19.01
CA ALA A 3 -9.61 15.62 -19.89
C ALA A 3 -8.37 15.59 -20.81
N VAL A 4 -7.91 16.76 -21.27
CA VAL A 4 -6.68 16.85 -22.09
C VAL A 4 -5.47 16.49 -21.23
N LEU A 5 -5.42 17.06 -20.02
CA LEU A 5 -4.35 16.82 -19.05
C LEU A 5 -4.21 15.34 -18.66
N ILE A 6 -5.33 14.67 -18.36
CA ILE A 6 -5.36 13.24 -18.05
C ILE A 6 -4.83 12.43 -19.23
N ARG A 7 -5.27 12.71 -20.47
CA ARG A 7 -4.76 12.02 -21.66
C ARG A 7 -3.26 12.20 -21.85
N THR A 8 -2.73 13.41 -21.61
CA THR A 8 -1.28 13.66 -21.67
C THR A 8 -0.54 12.82 -20.62
N ALA A 9 -1.04 12.76 -19.39
CA ALA A 9 -0.44 11.96 -18.33
C ALA A 9 -0.49 10.45 -18.62
N LEU A 10 -1.60 9.95 -19.18
CA LEU A 10 -1.71 8.58 -19.66
C LEU A 10 -0.68 8.28 -20.75
N ALA A 11 -0.46 9.19 -21.70
CA ALA A 11 0.57 9.03 -22.72
C ALA A 11 1.98 8.95 -22.10
N ARG A 12 2.29 9.79 -21.08
CA ARG A 12 3.56 9.72 -20.34
C ARG A 12 3.76 8.40 -19.62
N ALA A 13 2.69 7.86 -19.02
CA ALA A 13 2.73 6.56 -18.37
C ALA A 13 3.05 5.44 -19.37
N GLN A 14 2.42 5.46 -20.55
CA GLN A 14 2.70 4.48 -21.62
C GLN A 14 4.13 4.62 -22.17
N GLU A 15 4.60 5.84 -22.41
CA GLU A 15 6.00 6.10 -22.77
C GLU A 15 6.97 5.51 -21.74
N ALA A 16 6.65 5.64 -20.44
CA ALA A 16 7.45 5.09 -19.36
C ALA A 16 7.45 3.56 -19.34
N VAL A 17 6.32 2.91 -19.62
CA VAL A 17 6.24 1.45 -19.75
C VAL A 17 7.12 0.96 -20.90
N VAL A 18 7.03 1.61 -22.08
CA VAL A 18 7.83 1.26 -23.27
C VAL A 18 9.32 1.47 -23.01
N ALA A 19 9.71 2.50 -22.26
CA ALA A 19 11.11 2.75 -21.89
C ALA A 19 11.69 1.68 -20.94
N GLY A 20 10.83 0.89 -20.29
CA GLY A 20 11.22 -0.18 -19.37
C GLY A 20 11.62 0.30 -17.97
N PRO A 21 11.97 -0.65 -17.08
CA PRO A 21 12.25 -0.37 -15.68
C PRO A 21 13.34 0.68 -15.48
N ARG A 22 13.04 1.71 -14.69
CA ARG A 22 13.95 2.81 -14.37
C ARG A 22 13.67 3.41 -13.01
N SER A 23 14.63 4.19 -12.52
CA SER A 23 14.50 5.02 -11.34
C SER A 23 15.22 6.35 -11.58
N ALA A 24 14.49 7.47 -11.55
CA ALA A 24 15.11 8.78 -11.68
C ALA A 24 15.69 9.27 -10.33
N PRO A 25 16.90 9.84 -10.31
CA PRO A 25 17.54 10.30 -9.08
C PRO A 25 16.78 11.49 -8.46
N ALA A 26 16.99 11.71 -7.16
CA ALA A 26 16.49 12.90 -6.46
C ALA A 26 17.03 14.19 -7.10
N ARG A 27 16.25 15.28 -7.04
CA ARG A 27 16.61 16.60 -7.60
C ARG A 27 16.63 17.73 -6.57
N GLY A 28 16.19 17.49 -5.34
CA GLY A 28 16.02 18.49 -4.29
C GLY A 28 14.82 19.42 -4.52
N GLY A 29 14.59 20.29 -3.54
CA GLY A 29 13.60 21.38 -3.59
C GLY A 29 12.51 21.27 -2.53
N ALA A 30 12.03 22.42 -2.05
CA ALA A 30 10.85 22.51 -1.20
C ALA A 30 9.60 22.21 -2.03
N ARG A 31 8.69 21.41 -1.48
CA ARG A 31 7.50 20.93 -2.18
C ARG A 31 6.29 20.88 -1.26
N ARG A 32 5.09 21.05 -1.80
CA ARG A 32 3.84 20.62 -1.17
C ARG A 32 3.82 19.08 -1.17
N ARG A 33 3.65 18.47 0.01
CA ARG A 33 3.83 17.04 0.20
C ARG A 33 2.49 16.37 0.50
N LEU A 34 2.05 15.50 -0.39
CA LEU A 34 0.75 14.86 -0.34
C LEU A 34 0.90 13.34 -0.34
N VAL A 35 0.01 12.65 0.39
CA VAL A 35 -0.04 11.19 0.45
C VAL A 35 -1.26 10.70 -0.30
N MET A 36 -1.05 9.70 -1.14
CA MET A 36 -2.07 8.91 -1.83
C MET A 36 -1.99 7.49 -1.29
N GLY A 37 -3.00 7.10 -0.51
CA GLY A 37 -3.14 5.72 -0.02
C GLY A 37 -3.75 4.81 -1.07
N ASP A 38 -3.26 3.56 -1.13
CA ASP A 38 -3.89 2.44 -1.85
C ASP A 38 -4.43 2.80 -3.25
N PRO A 39 -3.56 3.02 -4.24
CA PRO A 39 -3.97 3.34 -5.59
C PRO A 39 -4.42 2.09 -6.37
N GLN A 40 -5.07 1.11 -5.71
CA GLN A 40 -5.78 -0.01 -6.33
C GLN A 40 -7.03 0.46 -7.11
N ALA A 41 -6.79 1.22 -8.18
CA ALA A 41 -7.79 1.72 -9.10
C ALA A 41 -7.21 1.88 -10.51
N ASP A 42 -8.08 2.21 -11.46
CA ASP A 42 -7.65 2.61 -12.79
C ASP A 42 -6.73 3.83 -12.71
N LEU A 43 -5.60 3.80 -13.42
CA LEU A 43 -4.72 4.94 -13.60
C LEU A 43 -5.47 6.18 -14.06
N GLU A 44 -6.50 6.05 -14.90
CA GLU A 44 -7.33 7.21 -15.27
C GLU A 44 -8.01 7.85 -14.05
N GLN A 45 -8.53 7.04 -13.12
CA GLN A 45 -9.12 7.51 -11.86
C GLN A 45 -8.07 8.15 -10.94
N VAL A 46 -6.88 7.53 -10.81
CA VAL A 46 -5.75 8.09 -10.06
C VAL A 46 -5.41 9.48 -10.62
N LEU A 47 -5.22 9.60 -11.94
CA LEU A 47 -4.88 10.86 -12.59
C LEU A 47 -6.00 11.89 -12.50
N ALA A 48 -7.27 11.47 -12.50
CA ALA A 48 -8.41 12.36 -12.29
C ALA A 48 -8.38 13.00 -10.89
N ILE A 49 -8.06 12.21 -9.85
CA ILE A 49 -7.89 12.71 -8.48
C ILE A 49 -6.72 13.69 -8.40
N LEU A 50 -5.56 13.33 -8.97
CA LEU A 50 -4.39 14.21 -8.99
C LEU A 50 -4.67 15.51 -9.76
N ALA A 51 -5.40 15.44 -10.89
CA ALA A 51 -5.79 16.60 -11.68
C ALA A 51 -6.78 17.50 -10.94
N HIS A 52 -7.76 16.91 -10.25
CA HIS A 52 -8.73 17.63 -9.41
C HIS A 52 -8.03 18.42 -8.30
N GLN A 53 -7.04 17.79 -7.67
CA GLN A 53 -6.21 18.41 -6.62
C GLN A 53 -5.15 19.39 -7.17
N GLY A 54 -5.11 19.61 -8.49
CA GLY A 54 -4.20 20.54 -9.14
C GLY A 54 -2.74 20.11 -9.13
N LEU A 55 -2.47 18.80 -9.07
CA LEU A 55 -1.13 18.26 -8.89
C LEU A 55 -0.40 17.93 -10.19
N LEU A 56 -1.11 17.96 -11.32
CA LEU A 56 -0.55 17.66 -12.64
C LEU A 56 -0.24 18.95 -13.40
N GLY A 57 0.96 19.03 -13.97
CA GLY A 57 1.39 20.06 -14.92
C GLY A 57 0.86 19.80 -16.33
N ALA A 58 0.82 20.84 -17.17
CA ALA A 58 0.26 20.76 -18.53
C ALA A 58 0.94 19.71 -19.44
N ASP A 59 2.14 19.26 -19.08
CA ASP A 59 2.94 18.24 -19.75
C ASP A 59 2.62 16.79 -19.34
N GLY A 60 1.66 16.61 -18.41
CA GLY A 60 1.19 15.31 -17.92
C GLY A 60 2.02 14.73 -16.78
N TRP A 61 2.99 15.47 -16.25
CA TRP A 61 3.79 15.07 -15.08
C TRP A 61 3.25 15.73 -13.80
N LEU A 62 3.74 15.28 -12.63
CA LEU A 62 3.52 16.03 -11.40
C LEU A 62 4.11 17.44 -11.52
N HIS A 63 3.39 18.44 -11.01
CA HIS A 63 3.90 19.81 -10.92
C HIS A 63 5.22 19.81 -10.14
N PRO A 64 6.23 20.60 -10.55
CA PRO A 64 7.59 20.54 -9.96
C PRO A 64 7.65 20.89 -8.46
N ASP A 65 6.65 21.60 -7.93
CA ASP A 65 6.52 21.93 -6.51
C ASP A 65 5.73 20.88 -5.71
N VAL A 66 5.31 19.76 -6.31
CA VAL A 66 4.56 18.69 -5.63
C VAL A 66 5.49 17.52 -5.34
N GLN A 67 5.43 17.02 -4.10
CA GLN A 67 5.87 15.69 -3.74
C GLN A 67 4.63 14.82 -3.48
N LEU A 68 4.54 13.69 -4.18
CA LEU A 68 3.51 12.67 -3.97
C LEU A 68 4.13 11.44 -3.30
N VAL A 69 3.60 11.05 -2.15
CA VAL A 69 3.93 9.78 -1.49
C VAL A 69 2.82 8.77 -1.83
N SER A 70 3.14 7.81 -2.71
CA SER A 70 2.24 6.72 -3.10
C SER A 70 2.42 5.55 -2.14
N VAL A 71 1.36 5.15 -1.46
CA VAL A 71 1.42 4.16 -0.37
C VAL A 71 0.87 2.82 -0.80
N GLY A 72 1.77 1.97 -1.28
CA GLY A 72 1.59 0.53 -1.49
C GLY A 72 0.49 0.13 -2.45
N ASP A 73 0.38 -1.16 -2.72
CA ASP A 73 -0.73 -1.80 -3.44
C ASP A 73 -1.06 -1.16 -4.79
N HIS A 74 -0.06 -1.07 -5.67
CA HIS A 74 -0.25 -0.48 -7.01
C HIS A 74 -0.95 -1.42 -8.01
N PHE A 75 -1.24 -2.66 -7.59
CA PHE A 75 -1.78 -3.72 -8.44
C PHE A 75 -3.01 -4.38 -7.83
N ASP A 76 -3.67 -5.26 -8.60
CA ASP A 76 -4.76 -6.14 -8.14
C ASP A 76 -6.05 -5.43 -7.70
N TRP A 77 -6.67 -4.76 -8.67
CA TRP A 77 -8.04 -4.25 -8.58
C TRP A 77 -8.86 -4.78 -9.74
N GLY A 78 -10.18 -4.52 -9.72
CA GLY A 78 -11.06 -4.94 -10.82
C GLY A 78 -11.75 -6.26 -10.56
N LYS A 79 -12.73 -6.56 -11.41
CA LYS A 79 -13.41 -7.86 -11.50
C LYS A 79 -12.67 -8.76 -12.48
N PRO A 80 -12.96 -10.07 -12.55
CA PRO A 80 -12.28 -10.99 -13.46
C PRO A 80 -12.22 -10.52 -14.92
N GLN A 81 -13.30 -9.91 -15.44
CA GLN A 81 -13.34 -9.39 -16.81
C GLN A 81 -12.47 -8.14 -17.06
N GLU A 82 -11.95 -7.50 -16.00
CA GLU A 82 -11.11 -6.30 -16.07
C GLU A 82 -9.62 -6.62 -15.90
N ARG A 83 -9.23 -7.88 -15.62
CA ARG A 83 -7.87 -8.27 -15.22
C ARG A 83 -6.78 -7.80 -16.18
N ASP A 84 -7.00 -7.94 -17.50
CA ASP A 84 -6.02 -7.51 -18.51
C ASP A 84 -5.79 -6.00 -18.44
N HIS A 85 -6.87 -5.22 -18.43
CA HIS A 85 -6.82 -3.76 -18.30
C HIS A 85 -6.18 -3.35 -16.98
N ALA A 86 -6.61 -3.95 -15.88
CA ALA A 86 -6.10 -3.63 -14.55
C ALA A 86 -4.61 -3.99 -14.39
N SER A 87 -4.16 -5.07 -15.04
CA SER A 87 -2.74 -5.45 -15.07
C SER A 87 -1.87 -4.41 -15.79
N ALA A 88 -2.33 -3.91 -16.94
CA ALA A 88 -1.63 -2.90 -17.73
C ALA A 88 -1.67 -1.52 -17.06
N SER A 89 -2.83 -1.16 -16.49
CA SER A 89 -3.06 0.11 -15.80
C SER A 89 -2.20 0.25 -14.53
N GLY A 90 -2.14 -0.79 -13.68
CA GLY A 90 -1.26 -0.80 -12.51
C GLY A 90 0.23 -0.71 -12.88
N LEU A 91 0.66 -1.40 -13.95
CA LEU A 91 2.03 -1.29 -14.46
C LEU A 91 2.34 0.13 -14.96
N ALA A 92 1.39 0.74 -15.69
CA ALA A 92 1.52 2.11 -16.19
C ALA A 92 1.63 3.12 -15.04
N LEU A 93 0.88 2.93 -13.95
CA LEU A 93 1.01 3.74 -12.73
C LEU A 93 2.42 3.65 -12.14
N VAL A 94 2.92 2.43 -11.91
CA VAL A 94 4.27 2.21 -11.37
C VAL A 94 5.34 2.82 -12.26
N ALA A 95 5.23 2.65 -13.58
CA ALA A 95 6.17 3.21 -14.54
C ALA A 95 6.14 4.76 -14.54
N TRP A 96 4.96 5.36 -14.46
CA TRP A 96 4.78 6.80 -14.37
C TRP A 96 5.37 7.37 -13.07
N LEU A 97 5.11 6.75 -11.91
CA LEU A 97 5.69 7.16 -10.62
C LEU A 97 7.22 7.04 -10.63
N ALA A 98 7.76 5.93 -11.15
CA ALA A 98 9.19 5.66 -11.18
C ALA A 98 9.97 6.59 -12.13
N ALA A 99 9.29 7.17 -13.13
CA ALA A 99 9.85 8.16 -14.05
C ALA A 99 10.14 9.52 -13.40
N HIS A 100 9.46 9.85 -12.29
CA HIS A 100 9.71 11.08 -11.54
C HIS A 100 10.98 10.95 -10.69
N PRO A 101 11.68 12.06 -10.42
CA PRO A 101 12.72 12.14 -9.40
C PRO A 101 12.30 11.44 -8.11
N SER A 102 13.23 10.71 -7.49
CA SER A 102 12.90 9.86 -6.35
C SER A 102 12.39 10.57 -5.10
N ASP A 103 12.66 11.87 -5.00
CA ASP A 103 12.15 12.75 -3.96
C ASP A 103 10.84 13.45 -4.37
N GLN A 104 10.39 13.35 -5.63
CA GLN A 104 9.15 13.97 -6.13
C GLN A 104 7.99 12.98 -6.08
N ALA A 105 8.21 11.74 -6.52
CA ALA A 105 7.29 10.65 -6.25
C ALA A 105 7.96 9.69 -5.29
N VAL A 106 7.51 9.58 -4.03
CA VAL A 106 8.02 8.57 -3.09
C VAL A 106 7.13 7.33 -3.23
N MET A 107 7.73 6.17 -3.44
CA MET A 107 7.01 4.91 -3.66
C MET A 107 7.21 3.98 -2.47
N LEU A 108 6.13 3.69 -1.75
CA LEU A 108 6.16 2.74 -0.64
C LEU A 108 5.56 1.40 -1.07
N LEU A 109 6.10 0.31 -0.54
CA LEU A 109 5.64 -1.05 -0.84
C LEU A 109 4.37 -1.38 -0.08
N GLY A 110 3.40 -1.98 -0.76
CA GLY A 110 2.30 -2.72 -0.15
C GLY A 110 2.44 -4.22 -0.32
N ASN A 111 1.49 -4.97 0.22
CA ASN A 111 1.48 -6.43 0.12
C ASN A 111 1.24 -6.93 -1.32
N HIS A 112 0.48 -6.21 -2.15
CA HIS A 112 0.26 -6.59 -3.55
C HIS A 112 1.48 -6.32 -4.43
N ASP A 113 2.26 -5.28 -4.10
CA ASP A 113 3.56 -5.04 -4.73
C ASP A 113 4.54 -6.16 -4.37
N LEU A 114 4.66 -6.46 -3.08
CA LEU A 114 5.53 -7.55 -2.59
C LEU A 114 5.08 -8.91 -3.10
N GLY A 115 3.78 -9.14 -3.31
CA GLY A 115 3.25 -10.37 -3.88
C GLY A 115 3.91 -10.75 -5.21
N ARG A 116 4.36 -9.76 -6.01
CA ARG A 116 5.06 -10.00 -7.27
C ARG A 116 6.41 -10.71 -7.12
N VAL A 117 7.08 -10.49 -5.98
CA VAL A 117 8.39 -11.08 -5.66
C VAL A 117 8.35 -12.00 -4.44
N GLY A 118 7.19 -12.14 -3.78
CA GLY A 118 6.91 -13.05 -2.68
C GLY A 118 6.16 -14.28 -3.19
N GLU A 119 4.85 -14.31 -2.99
CA GLU A 119 3.95 -15.43 -3.33
C GLU A 119 4.04 -15.82 -4.82
N LEU A 120 4.26 -14.84 -5.71
CA LEU A 120 4.24 -15.03 -7.15
C LEU A 120 5.63 -15.14 -7.79
N ALA A 121 6.69 -15.23 -6.97
CA ALA A 121 8.08 -15.22 -7.44
C ALA A 121 8.39 -16.32 -8.48
N GLY A 122 7.75 -17.48 -8.35
CA GLY A 122 7.98 -18.65 -9.21
C GLY A 122 7.10 -18.75 -10.47
N PHE A 123 6.12 -17.86 -10.66
CA PHE A 123 5.16 -17.98 -11.75
C PHE A 123 5.65 -17.33 -13.05
N THR A 124 5.48 -18.00 -14.18
CA THR A 124 5.41 -17.34 -15.49
C THR A 124 3.98 -16.91 -15.81
N ASP A 125 3.78 -16.04 -16.80
CA ASP A 125 2.43 -15.63 -17.27
C ASP A 125 1.59 -16.87 -17.64
N ALA A 126 2.21 -17.83 -18.33
CA ALA A 126 1.55 -19.07 -18.73
C ALA A 126 1.17 -19.96 -17.53
N SER A 127 2.09 -20.17 -16.59
CA SER A 127 1.80 -20.99 -15.41
C SER A 127 0.79 -20.32 -14.48
N PHE A 128 0.80 -18.99 -14.38
CA PHE A 128 -0.17 -18.25 -13.57
C PHE A 128 -1.55 -18.28 -14.21
N ALA A 129 -1.65 -18.14 -15.53
CA ALA A 129 -2.92 -18.28 -16.24
C ALA A 129 -3.56 -19.67 -16.03
N ALA A 130 -2.74 -20.73 -16.01
CA ALA A 130 -3.21 -22.08 -15.69
C ALA A 130 -3.74 -22.19 -14.25
N ALA A 131 -2.97 -21.68 -13.27
CA ALA A 131 -3.39 -21.65 -11.87
C ALA A 131 -4.66 -20.80 -11.68
N GLN A 132 -4.75 -19.64 -12.32
CA GLN A 132 -5.91 -18.75 -12.23
C GLN A 132 -7.17 -19.40 -12.79
N ALA A 133 -7.09 -20.10 -13.92
CA ALA A 133 -8.23 -20.80 -14.49
C ALA A 133 -8.76 -21.91 -13.55
N GLU A 134 -7.87 -22.58 -12.81
CA GLU A 134 -8.27 -23.53 -11.76
C GLU A 134 -8.85 -22.84 -10.53
N ALA A 135 -8.23 -21.76 -10.08
CA ALA A 135 -8.68 -20.97 -8.94
C ALA A 135 -10.09 -20.40 -9.17
N ASP A 136 -10.38 -19.89 -10.37
CA ASP A 136 -11.71 -19.38 -10.75
C ASP A 136 -12.80 -20.47 -10.76
N ARG A 137 -12.43 -21.74 -10.92
CA ARG A 137 -13.36 -22.87 -10.77
C ARG A 137 -13.59 -23.23 -9.31
N ALA A 138 -12.53 -23.22 -8.51
CA ALA A 138 -12.61 -23.54 -7.08
C ALA A 138 -13.28 -22.43 -6.26
N TYR A 139 -13.13 -21.17 -6.67
CA TYR A 139 -13.67 -20.00 -5.98
C TYR A 139 -14.64 -19.23 -6.88
N GLN A 140 -15.93 -19.22 -6.50
CA GLN A 140 -16.98 -18.50 -7.22
C GLN A 140 -17.69 -17.50 -6.31
N GLY A 141 -17.39 -16.21 -6.49
CA GLY A 141 -18.19 -15.12 -5.94
C GLY A 141 -18.27 -15.09 -4.40
N GLY A 142 -17.22 -15.53 -3.69
CA GLY A 142 -17.19 -15.57 -2.23
C GLY A 142 -17.45 -16.95 -1.64
N VAL A 143 -17.63 -17.97 -2.47
CA VAL A 143 -17.78 -19.37 -2.05
C VAL A 143 -16.61 -20.17 -2.62
N THR A 144 -15.94 -20.92 -1.75
CA THR A 144 -14.87 -21.84 -2.14
C THR A 144 -15.36 -23.28 -2.00
N ASP A 145 -15.20 -24.06 -3.06
CA ASP A 145 -15.37 -25.51 -3.02
C ASP A 145 -14.13 -26.13 -2.33
N ALA A 146 -14.35 -26.80 -1.20
CA ALA A 146 -13.27 -27.31 -0.36
C ALA A 146 -12.47 -28.43 -1.03
N ASP A 147 -13.12 -29.32 -1.78
CA ASP A 147 -12.45 -30.42 -2.47
C ASP A 147 -11.64 -29.88 -3.66
N ALA A 148 -12.20 -28.92 -4.39
CA ALA A 148 -11.52 -28.22 -5.47
C ALA A 148 -10.33 -27.40 -4.95
N GLU A 149 -10.45 -26.73 -3.80
CA GLU A 149 -9.36 -25.99 -3.17
C GLU A 149 -8.24 -26.91 -2.69
N GLN A 150 -8.55 -28.05 -2.07
CA GLN A 150 -7.52 -29.04 -1.71
C GLN A 150 -6.77 -29.55 -2.95
N ALA A 151 -7.48 -29.87 -4.03
CA ALA A 151 -6.87 -30.30 -5.28
C ALA A 151 -6.03 -29.18 -5.93
N PHE A 152 -6.49 -27.93 -5.83
CA PHE A 152 -5.76 -26.75 -6.30
C PHE A 152 -4.45 -26.57 -5.52
N LEU A 153 -4.49 -26.56 -4.19
CA LEU A 153 -3.31 -26.33 -3.34
C LEU A 153 -2.30 -27.48 -3.41
N ALA A 154 -2.75 -28.71 -3.69
CA ALA A 154 -1.86 -29.82 -3.98
C ALA A 154 -1.06 -29.61 -5.28
N ARG A 155 -1.63 -28.95 -6.28
CA ARG A 155 -0.96 -28.63 -7.57
C ARG A 155 -0.16 -27.34 -7.52
N TRP A 156 -0.64 -26.34 -6.77
CA TRP A 156 -0.06 -25.00 -6.69
C TRP A 156 0.31 -24.66 -5.23
N PRO A 157 1.24 -25.40 -4.60
CA PRO A 157 1.54 -25.24 -3.17
C PRO A 157 2.20 -23.89 -2.81
N GLN A 158 2.71 -23.16 -3.81
CA GLN A 158 3.36 -21.86 -3.62
C GLN A 158 2.39 -20.72 -3.30
N VAL A 159 1.09 -20.92 -3.46
CA VAL A 159 0.06 -19.90 -3.18
C VAL A 159 -0.81 -20.30 -1.99
N PRO A 160 -1.32 -19.32 -1.23
CA PRO A 160 -2.05 -19.57 0.01
C PRO A 160 -3.47 -20.14 -0.17
N SER A 161 -4.19 -19.74 -1.20
CA SER A 161 -5.59 -20.17 -1.43
C SER A 161 -6.01 -19.94 -2.88
N ALA A 162 -7.08 -20.63 -3.31
CA ALA A 162 -7.69 -20.37 -4.61
C ALA A 162 -8.30 -18.95 -4.67
N GLU A 163 -8.91 -18.49 -3.57
CA GLU A 163 -9.49 -17.15 -3.47
C GLU A 163 -8.44 -16.06 -3.79
N LEU A 164 -7.24 -16.15 -3.22
CA LEU A 164 -6.22 -15.13 -3.41
C LEU A 164 -5.70 -15.12 -4.86
N VAL A 165 -5.57 -16.28 -5.50
CA VAL A 165 -5.17 -16.36 -6.92
C VAL A 165 -6.25 -15.78 -7.84
N ALA A 166 -7.53 -16.04 -7.54
CA ALA A 166 -8.65 -15.54 -8.31
C ALA A 166 -8.89 -14.03 -8.11
N ARG A 167 -8.70 -13.51 -6.89
CA ARG A 167 -9.04 -12.11 -6.55
C ARG A 167 -7.79 -11.24 -6.41
N ASP A 168 -6.95 -11.55 -5.42
CA ASP A 168 -5.93 -10.65 -4.89
C ASP A 168 -4.62 -10.70 -5.68
N PHE A 169 -4.42 -11.73 -6.52
CA PHE A 169 -3.32 -11.83 -7.48
C PHE A 169 -3.81 -11.80 -8.93
N GLY A 170 -5.10 -11.50 -9.12
CA GLY A 170 -5.83 -11.69 -10.37
C GLY A 170 -5.18 -11.00 -11.58
N ASN A 171 -4.38 -9.96 -11.34
CA ASN A 171 -3.79 -9.13 -12.37
C ASN A 171 -2.28 -9.38 -12.57
N PHE A 172 -1.74 -10.44 -11.99
CA PHE A 172 -0.31 -10.75 -12.08
C PHE A 172 0.14 -10.86 -13.54
N ARG A 173 1.22 -10.16 -13.87
CA ARG A 173 2.00 -10.35 -15.09
C ARG A 173 3.48 -10.35 -14.77
N GLU A 174 4.29 -11.13 -15.48
CA GLU A 174 5.74 -11.19 -15.28
C GLU A 174 6.40 -9.81 -15.44
N ALA A 175 5.87 -8.97 -16.34
CA ALA A 175 6.33 -7.60 -16.51
C ALA A 175 6.23 -6.79 -15.20
N GLN A 176 5.18 -6.97 -14.40
CA GLN A 176 5.05 -6.30 -13.10
C GLN A 176 6.13 -6.76 -12.12
N ARG A 177 6.41 -8.07 -12.06
CA ARG A 177 7.51 -8.61 -11.25
C ARG A 177 8.86 -8.03 -11.66
N THR A 178 9.15 -7.98 -12.96
CA THR A 178 10.39 -7.39 -13.47
C THR A 178 10.57 -5.94 -13.02
N TRP A 179 9.49 -5.15 -13.04
CA TRP A 179 9.52 -3.77 -12.53
C TRP A 179 9.71 -3.70 -11.02
N VAL A 180 8.96 -4.49 -10.24
CA VAL A 180 9.08 -4.52 -8.78
C VAL A 180 10.50 -4.92 -8.35
N GLU A 181 11.07 -5.98 -8.95
CA GLU A 181 12.44 -6.40 -8.68
C GLU A 181 13.46 -5.29 -8.98
N HIS A 182 13.34 -4.65 -10.15
CA HIS A 182 14.23 -3.54 -10.50
C HIS A 182 14.16 -2.40 -9.47
N LEU A 183 12.94 -1.98 -9.11
CA LEU A 183 12.71 -0.86 -8.19
C LEU A 183 13.18 -1.20 -6.76
N LEU A 184 13.07 -2.44 -6.32
CA LEU A 184 13.64 -2.91 -5.06
C LEU A 184 15.17 -2.83 -5.08
N ARG A 185 15.82 -3.38 -6.12
CA ARG A 185 17.28 -3.35 -6.25
C ARG A 185 17.84 -1.93 -6.40
N ALA A 186 17.09 -1.04 -7.03
CA ALA A 186 17.42 0.38 -7.15
C ALA A 186 17.12 1.19 -5.88
N LYS A 187 16.63 0.56 -4.80
CA LYS A 187 16.16 1.22 -3.56
C LYS A 187 15.11 2.31 -3.83
N ARG A 188 14.33 2.12 -4.89
CA ARG A 188 13.31 3.06 -5.34
C ARG A 188 12.00 2.85 -4.59
N PHE A 189 11.67 1.58 -4.35
CA PHE A 189 10.66 1.19 -3.39
C PHE A 189 11.22 1.23 -1.96
N ARG A 190 10.42 1.76 -1.02
CA ARG A 190 10.78 1.86 0.40
C ARG A 190 9.68 1.26 1.27
N VAL A 191 10.02 0.93 2.51
CA VAL A 191 9.04 0.47 3.52
C VAL A 191 8.32 1.67 4.13
N ALA A 192 9.08 2.72 4.43
CA ALA A 192 8.57 3.89 5.14
C ALA A 192 9.24 5.19 4.68
N HIS A 193 8.54 6.30 4.86
CA HIS A 193 9.01 7.66 4.61
C HIS A 193 8.75 8.56 5.82
N ALA A 194 9.81 9.14 6.40
CA ALA A 194 9.68 10.14 7.45
C ALA A 194 9.32 11.51 6.84
N ALA A 195 8.17 12.04 7.23
CA ALA A 195 7.64 13.33 6.77
C ALA A 195 7.81 14.46 7.79
N GLY A 196 8.25 14.13 9.01
CA GLY A 196 8.58 15.05 10.10
C GLY A 196 9.24 14.30 11.27
N PRO A 197 9.46 14.94 12.42
CA PRO A 197 10.06 14.30 13.59
C PRO A 197 9.25 13.13 14.14
N ASP A 198 7.92 13.26 14.16
CA ASP A 198 6.93 12.35 14.75
C ASP A 198 5.94 11.80 13.71
N LEU A 199 6.16 12.08 12.41
CA LEU A 199 5.23 11.75 11.33
C LEU A 199 5.90 10.86 10.29
N MET A 200 5.39 9.64 10.15
CA MET A 200 5.87 8.63 9.21
C MET A 200 4.74 8.16 8.29
N VAL A 201 5.06 7.84 7.04
CA VAL A 201 4.17 7.20 6.08
C VAL A 201 4.68 5.79 5.80
N LEU A 202 3.78 4.79 5.82
CA LEU A 202 4.05 3.38 5.52
C LEU A 202 2.76 2.66 5.10
N HIS A 203 2.83 1.40 4.68
CA HIS A 203 1.63 0.73 4.16
C HIS A 203 0.56 0.40 5.20
N ALA A 204 0.85 -0.45 6.18
CA ALA A 204 -0.18 -1.00 7.08
C ALA A 204 0.00 -0.65 8.57
N GLY A 205 1.17 -0.16 8.96
CA GLY A 205 1.51 0.21 10.34
C GLY A 205 2.55 -0.71 10.97
N VAL A 206 3.21 -0.21 12.00
CA VAL A 206 4.16 -0.94 12.85
C VAL A 206 3.83 -0.73 14.32
N THR A 207 4.00 -1.78 15.10
CA THR A 207 3.89 -1.76 16.56
C THR A 207 5.26 -1.77 17.23
N SER A 208 5.28 -1.61 18.55
CA SER A 208 6.51 -1.74 19.34
C SER A 208 7.20 -3.10 19.14
N GLU A 209 6.44 -4.19 19.04
CA GLU A 209 6.96 -5.55 18.80
C GLU A 209 7.61 -5.71 17.43
N ASP A 210 7.08 -5.03 16.41
CA ASP A 210 7.67 -5.08 15.08
C ASP A 210 9.01 -4.32 15.05
N LEU A 211 9.11 -3.24 15.83
CA LEU A 211 10.34 -2.47 16.00
C LEU A 211 11.39 -3.18 16.87
N ASP A 212 11.00 -4.13 17.72
CA ASP A 212 11.96 -4.99 18.41
C ASP A 212 12.81 -5.79 17.39
N LEU A 213 12.22 -6.18 16.25
CA LEU A 213 12.91 -6.94 15.20
C LEU A 213 13.96 -6.13 14.45
N THR A 214 13.79 -4.81 14.38
CA THR A 214 14.78 -3.91 13.77
C THR A 214 15.89 -3.54 14.75
N ARG A 215 15.80 -3.98 16.02
CA ARG A 215 16.70 -3.62 17.13
C ARG A 215 16.73 -2.12 17.42
N LEU A 216 15.67 -1.40 17.05
CA LEU A 216 15.57 0.03 17.33
C LEU A 216 15.37 0.25 18.84
N PRO A 217 16.23 1.07 19.49
CA PRO A 217 16.08 1.43 20.91
C PRO A 217 14.69 2.01 21.22
N HIS A 218 14.17 1.73 22.40
CA HIS A 218 12.80 2.13 22.78
C HIS A 218 12.60 3.66 22.79
N ASP A 219 13.61 4.41 23.22
CA ASP A 219 13.62 5.86 23.27
C ASP A 219 13.59 6.53 21.88
N GLN A 220 13.97 5.81 20.82
CA GLN A 220 13.94 6.29 19.44
C GLN A 220 12.66 5.92 18.68
N ARG A 221 11.73 5.17 19.30
CA ARG A 221 10.52 4.68 18.59
C ARG A 221 9.48 5.75 18.30
N ALA A 222 9.56 6.90 18.97
CA ALA A 222 8.76 8.08 18.66
C ALA A 222 9.35 8.90 17.49
N GLU A 223 10.61 8.64 17.10
CA GLU A 223 11.31 9.39 16.07
C GLU A 223 11.06 8.76 14.70
N ALA A 224 10.19 9.37 13.90
CA ALA A 224 9.80 8.87 12.58
C ALA A 224 11.02 8.65 11.65
N GLY A 225 12.05 9.49 11.76
CA GLY A 225 13.31 9.33 11.03
C GLY A 225 14.00 8.00 11.37
N ALA A 226 14.27 7.77 12.66
CA ALA A 226 14.95 6.55 13.13
C ALA A 226 14.14 5.28 12.80
N VAL A 227 12.81 5.34 12.95
CA VAL A 227 11.91 4.23 12.59
C VAL A 227 11.97 3.94 11.09
N ALA A 228 11.83 4.96 10.24
CA ALA A 228 11.85 4.78 8.80
C ALA A 228 13.21 4.26 8.31
N GLU A 229 14.32 4.75 8.87
CA GLU A 229 15.67 4.25 8.56
C GLU A 229 15.83 2.78 8.94
N ALA A 230 15.42 2.38 10.14
CA ALA A 230 15.52 1.00 10.61
C ALA A 230 14.70 0.02 9.74
N LEU A 231 13.47 0.39 9.39
CA LEU A 231 12.61 -0.42 8.52
C LEU A 231 13.17 -0.53 7.09
N ASN A 232 13.64 0.59 6.53
CA ASN A 232 14.24 0.60 5.20
C ASN A 232 15.57 -0.16 5.14
N ALA A 233 16.38 -0.12 6.22
CA ALA A 233 17.61 -0.89 6.32
C ALA A 233 17.35 -2.40 6.36
N ALA A 234 16.27 -2.84 7.03
CA ALA A 234 15.85 -4.23 7.04
C ALA A 234 15.47 -4.71 5.63
N LEU A 235 14.72 -3.91 4.86
CA LEU A 235 14.42 -4.20 3.45
C LEU A 235 15.70 -4.25 2.61
N ASP A 236 16.54 -3.22 2.69
CA ASP A 236 17.78 -3.13 1.89
C ASP A 236 18.68 -4.35 2.14
N THR A 237 18.77 -4.81 3.40
CA THR A 237 19.53 -6.01 3.78
C THR A 237 18.91 -7.27 3.17
N ALA A 238 17.59 -7.42 3.25
CA ALA A 238 16.88 -8.56 2.66
C ALA A 238 17.05 -8.61 1.14
N VAL A 239 16.90 -7.48 0.44
CA VAL A 239 17.08 -7.38 -1.02
C VAL A 239 18.52 -7.64 -1.43
N ALA A 240 19.52 -7.17 -0.67
CA ALA A 240 20.92 -7.44 -0.95
C ALA A 240 21.28 -8.93 -0.83
N ALA A 241 20.65 -9.64 0.10
CA ALA A 241 20.82 -11.08 0.27
C ALA A 241 19.96 -11.92 -0.69
N TRP A 242 18.98 -11.31 -1.38
CA TRP A 242 18.01 -12.00 -2.20
C TRP A 242 18.55 -12.33 -3.61
N THR A 243 18.71 -13.62 -3.85
CA THR A 243 19.24 -14.18 -5.12
C THR A 243 18.17 -14.88 -5.95
N HIS A 244 17.28 -15.66 -5.31
CA HIS A 244 16.23 -16.43 -5.96
C HIS A 244 15.05 -16.68 -5.01
N GLY A 245 13.91 -17.09 -5.57
CA GLY A 245 12.73 -17.49 -4.79
C GLY A 245 11.99 -16.29 -4.16
N PRO A 246 11.07 -16.55 -3.22
CA PRO A 246 10.29 -15.50 -2.57
C PRO A 246 11.16 -14.54 -1.73
N LEU A 247 10.97 -13.24 -1.89
CA LEU A 247 11.56 -12.22 -1.03
C LEU A 247 10.91 -12.25 0.36
N VAL A 248 11.74 -12.48 1.38
CA VAL A 248 11.37 -12.48 2.80
C VAL A 248 12.14 -11.36 3.48
N ILE A 249 11.47 -10.57 4.33
CA ILE A 249 12.15 -9.61 5.21
C ILE A 249 12.06 -10.21 6.61
N PRO A 250 13.15 -10.78 7.16
CA PRO A 250 13.10 -11.58 8.37
C PRO A 250 12.32 -10.89 9.51
N GLY A 251 11.27 -11.56 9.99
CA GLY A 251 10.37 -11.07 11.04
C GLY A 251 9.35 -10.00 10.60
N LEU A 252 9.62 -9.23 9.54
CA LEU A 252 8.77 -8.12 9.10
C LEU A 252 7.87 -8.45 7.92
N HIS A 253 8.23 -9.44 7.09
CA HIS A 253 7.45 -9.88 5.93
C HIS A 253 7.70 -11.36 5.66
N GLN A 254 6.61 -12.12 5.56
CA GLN A 254 6.62 -13.52 5.17
C GLN A 254 5.52 -13.74 4.12
N PRO A 255 5.87 -14.08 2.86
CA PRO A 255 4.91 -14.47 1.84
C PRO A 255 4.07 -15.67 2.28
N GLY A 256 2.82 -15.70 1.84
CA GLY A 256 1.92 -16.83 2.05
C GLY A 256 2.20 -18.03 1.13
N ASP A 257 1.77 -19.21 1.55
CA ASP A 257 1.81 -20.45 0.78
C ASP A 257 0.75 -21.43 1.31
N ALA A 258 0.56 -22.58 0.65
CA ALA A 258 -0.46 -23.54 1.04
C ALA A 258 -0.25 -24.13 2.44
N ALA A 259 1.00 -24.18 2.94
CA ALA A 259 1.33 -24.77 4.23
C ALA A 259 1.15 -23.78 5.39
N ARG A 260 1.39 -22.49 5.14
CA ARG A 260 1.38 -21.41 6.14
C ARG A 260 0.13 -20.54 6.07
N GLY A 261 -0.62 -20.62 4.98
CA GLY A 261 -1.74 -19.74 4.69
C GLY A 261 -1.28 -18.37 4.17
N GLU A 262 -2.13 -17.36 4.36
CA GLU A 262 -1.91 -16.00 3.84
C GLU A 262 -0.62 -15.35 4.36
N GLY A 263 -0.04 -14.43 3.56
CA GLY A 263 1.16 -13.69 3.95
C GLY A 263 0.97 -12.85 5.22
N THR A 264 2.07 -12.67 5.96
CA THR A 264 2.08 -12.01 7.29
C THR A 264 3.18 -10.95 7.39
N GLY A 265 3.04 -10.04 8.36
CA GLY A 265 4.04 -8.99 8.63
C GLY A 265 3.49 -7.58 8.41
N ILE A 266 4.37 -6.59 8.53
CA ILE A 266 4.03 -5.15 8.60
C ILE A 266 3.39 -4.57 7.34
N PHE A 267 3.28 -5.36 6.27
CA PHE A 267 2.58 -5.01 5.03
C PHE A 267 1.15 -5.55 4.99
N TYR A 268 0.79 -6.48 5.87
CA TYR A 268 -0.56 -7.10 5.87
C TYR A 268 -1.38 -6.71 7.10
N GLN A 269 -0.74 -6.09 8.08
CA GLN A 269 -1.29 -5.82 9.40
C GLN A 269 -2.58 -5.00 9.35
N ARG A 270 -3.53 -5.32 10.23
CA ARG A 270 -4.76 -4.56 10.44
C ARG A 270 -5.00 -4.42 11.94
N PRO A 271 -5.39 -3.24 12.44
CA PRO A 271 -5.74 -3.10 13.84
C PRO A 271 -6.98 -3.95 14.13
N SER A 272 -6.96 -4.72 15.22
CA SER A 272 -8.11 -5.50 15.67
C SER A 272 -8.24 -5.45 17.18
N LEU A 273 -9.48 -5.32 17.65
CA LEU A 273 -9.88 -5.45 19.05
C LEU A 273 -10.88 -6.60 19.26
N LEU A 274 -11.09 -7.42 18.24
CA LEU A 274 -12.01 -8.54 18.30
C LEU A 274 -11.47 -9.63 19.25
N PRO A 275 -12.28 -10.18 20.16
CA PRO A 275 -11.85 -11.23 21.08
C PRO A 275 -11.28 -12.47 20.38
N GLU A 276 -11.83 -12.86 19.23
CA GLU A 276 -11.38 -13.99 18.44
C GLU A 276 -9.98 -13.80 17.83
N ASP A 277 -9.48 -12.57 17.74
CA ASP A 277 -8.13 -12.27 17.25
C ASP A 277 -7.09 -12.19 18.39
N ALA A 278 -7.46 -12.43 19.65
CA ALA A 278 -6.58 -12.26 20.81
C ALA A 278 -5.27 -13.08 20.74
N GLU A 279 -5.26 -14.25 20.10
CA GLU A 279 -4.01 -15.00 19.84
C GLU A 279 -3.27 -14.49 18.59
N ARG A 280 -4.02 -14.09 17.56
CA ARG A 280 -3.47 -13.61 16.28
C ARG A 280 -2.70 -12.30 16.41
N VAL A 281 -2.96 -11.52 17.46
CA VAL A 281 -2.26 -10.28 17.75
C VAL A 281 -0.92 -10.46 18.48
N ARG A 282 -0.63 -11.64 19.05
CA ARG A 282 0.55 -11.85 19.92
C ARG A 282 1.84 -12.27 19.19
N GLY A 283 1.75 -12.90 18.02
CA GLY A 283 2.92 -13.44 17.30
C GLY A 283 3.53 -12.46 16.30
N THR A 284 4.81 -12.57 15.96
CA THR A 284 5.41 -11.76 14.88
C THR A 284 6.18 -12.67 13.93
N PRO A 285 5.99 -12.57 12.60
CA PRO A 285 5.04 -11.69 11.88
C PRO A 285 3.56 -12.10 12.06
N ARG A 286 2.64 -11.15 11.86
CA ARG A 286 1.16 -11.33 11.99
C ARG A 286 0.38 -10.46 11.00
N ARG A 287 -0.91 -10.77 10.80
CA ARG A 287 -1.87 -9.96 10.00
C ARG A 287 -2.80 -9.08 10.83
N ARG A 288 -2.84 -9.28 12.15
CA ARG A 288 -3.67 -8.52 13.09
C ARG A 288 -2.80 -7.98 14.19
N PHE A 289 -3.05 -6.78 14.69
CA PHE A 289 -2.35 -6.28 15.87
C PHE A 289 -3.32 -5.53 16.77
N ASP A 290 -2.98 -5.49 18.05
CA ASP A 290 -3.69 -4.66 19.02
C ASP A 290 -3.23 -3.21 18.87
N PRO A 291 -4.11 -2.26 18.48
CA PRO A 291 -3.73 -0.87 18.31
C PRO A 291 -3.14 -0.24 19.56
N ARG A 292 -3.42 -0.75 20.78
CA ARG A 292 -2.81 -0.27 22.03
C ARG A 292 -1.29 -0.49 22.11
N ARG A 293 -0.73 -1.27 21.19
CA ARG A 293 0.70 -1.60 21.09
C ARG A 293 1.48 -0.68 20.14
N LEU A 294 0.81 0.31 19.54
CA LEU A 294 1.46 1.30 18.69
C LEU A 294 2.52 2.10 19.47
N PRO A 295 3.62 2.54 18.83
CA PRO A 295 4.62 3.36 19.50
C PRO A 295 4.05 4.73 19.87
N LEU A 296 4.01 5.04 21.17
CA LEU A 296 3.53 6.34 21.66
C LEU A 296 4.44 7.47 21.18
N GLY A 297 3.87 8.64 20.92
CA GLY A 297 4.55 9.80 20.36
C GLY A 297 4.77 9.75 18.85
N LEU A 298 4.33 8.68 18.17
CA LEU A 298 4.45 8.51 16.72
C LEU A 298 3.09 8.60 16.02
N THR A 299 3.03 9.39 14.95
CA THR A 299 1.93 9.41 13.97
C THR A 299 2.32 8.61 12.73
N GLN A 300 1.49 7.62 12.40
CA GLN A 300 1.65 6.73 11.24
C GLN A 300 0.55 6.97 10.21
N VAL A 301 0.90 7.47 9.03
CA VAL A 301 -0.01 7.59 7.88
C VAL A 301 0.06 6.29 7.09
N VAL A 302 -1.07 5.61 6.93
CA VAL A 302 -1.16 4.27 6.37
C VAL A 302 -2.10 4.18 5.17
N GLY A 303 -1.63 3.49 4.13
CA GLY A 303 -2.38 3.17 2.92
C GLY A 303 -3.21 1.88 3.05
N HIS A 304 -3.40 1.35 4.26
CA HIS A 304 -4.17 0.13 4.49
C HIS A 304 -4.84 0.25 5.86
N THR A 305 -6.10 -0.07 6.08
CA THR A 305 -7.13 -0.77 5.29
C THR A 305 -8.39 0.10 5.19
N ARG A 306 -9.29 -0.15 4.23
CA ARG A 306 -10.60 0.53 4.07
C ARG A 306 -11.48 0.62 5.33
N ASP A 307 -12.31 1.65 5.37
CA ASP A 307 -13.13 2.01 6.55
C ASP A 307 -14.06 0.87 6.99
N LYS A 308 -14.79 0.27 6.06
CA LYS A 308 -15.69 -0.87 6.35
C LYS A 308 -14.98 -1.99 7.10
N ARG A 309 -13.74 -2.32 6.71
CA ARG A 309 -12.98 -3.40 7.32
C ARG A 309 -12.36 -2.97 8.65
N ASN A 310 -11.85 -1.75 8.77
CA ASN A 310 -11.37 -1.26 10.07
C ASN A 310 -12.48 -1.22 11.11
N ARG A 311 -13.67 -0.70 10.77
CA ARG A 311 -14.82 -0.69 11.68
C ARG A 311 -15.16 -2.10 12.16
N ALA A 312 -15.24 -3.06 11.23
CA ALA A 312 -15.50 -4.46 11.57
C ALA A 312 -14.43 -5.05 12.52
N MET A 313 -13.14 -4.80 12.28
CA MET A 313 -12.05 -5.31 13.14
C MET A 313 -11.93 -4.59 14.49
N LEU A 314 -12.50 -3.38 14.60
CA LEU A 314 -12.55 -2.63 15.86
C LEU A 314 -13.84 -2.86 16.65
N GLY A 315 -14.70 -3.79 16.22
CA GLY A 315 -16.00 -4.04 16.87
C GLY A 315 -17.03 -2.92 16.67
N LEU A 316 -16.84 -2.05 15.68
CA LEU A 316 -17.73 -0.96 15.32
C LEU A 316 -18.70 -1.37 14.19
N SER A 317 -19.86 -0.73 14.14
CA SER A 317 -20.85 -1.00 13.07
C SER A 317 -20.27 -0.67 11.68
N PRO A 318 -20.28 -1.61 10.72
CA PRO A 318 -19.83 -1.37 9.35
C PRO A 318 -20.73 -0.40 8.55
N ALA A 319 -21.97 -0.15 9.00
CA ALA A 319 -22.92 0.71 8.30
C ALA A 319 -22.50 2.21 8.29
N GLY A 320 -21.64 2.62 9.22
CA GLY A 320 -21.08 3.98 9.26
C GLY A 320 -19.82 4.15 8.42
N ALA A 321 -19.52 3.23 7.50
CA ALA A 321 -18.33 3.29 6.67
C ALA A 321 -18.50 4.30 5.52
N LEU A 322 -17.45 5.08 5.26
CA LEU A 322 -17.38 6.05 4.17
C LEU A 322 -16.20 5.74 3.23
N ASN A 323 -16.40 5.99 1.93
CA ASN A 323 -15.34 5.98 0.92
C ASN A 323 -14.81 7.41 0.72
N GLY A 324 -13.59 7.52 0.21
CA GLY A 324 -12.95 8.79 -0.15
C GLY A 324 -12.41 9.61 1.03
N VAL A 325 -12.86 9.35 2.26
CA VAL A 325 -12.48 10.17 3.42
C VAL A 325 -11.29 9.64 4.19
N LEU A 326 -10.49 10.56 4.74
CA LEU A 326 -9.48 10.27 5.73
C LEU A 326 -10.13 9.79 7.03
N ARG A 327 -9.42 8.89 7.71
CA ARG A 327 -9.82 8.42 9.04
C ARG A 327 -8.63 8.41 9.98
N ARG A 328 -8.91 8.41 11.28
CA ARG A 328 -7.90 8.33 12.33
C ARG A 328 -8.22 7.26 13.35
N LEU A 329 -7.17 6.67 13.90
CA LEU A 329 -7.17 5.93 15.15
C LEU A 329 -6.22 6.63 16.12
N VAL A 330 -6.63 6.82 17.36
CA VAL A 330 -5.80 7.39 18.44
C VAL A 330 -5.81 6.43 19.62
N THR A 331 -4.66 6.26 20.28
CA THR A 331 -4.55 5.44 21.49
C THR A 331 -3.51 6.01 22.45
N ASP A 332 -3.78 5.91 23.75
CA ASP A 332 -2.86 6.20 24.85
C ASP A 332 -2.17 4.92 25.39
N GLY A 333 -2.29 3.81 24.66
CA GLY A 333 -1.87 2.48 25.10
C GLY A 333 -2.90 1.73 25.94
N THR A 334 -4.03 2.35 26.27
CA THR A 334 -5.15 1.73 27.01
C THR A 334 -6.47 1.85 26.27
N ARG A 335 -6.81 3.05 25.80
CA ARG A 335 -8.02 3.40 25.06
C ARG A 335 -7.74 3.48 23.57
N VAL A 336 -8.77 3.27 22.77
CA VAL A 336 -8.68 3.32 21.30
C VAL A 336 -9.89 4.08 20.78
N ASP A 337 -9.64 5.20 20.12
CA ASP A 337 -10.66 6.04 19.51
C ASP A 337 -10.50 6.03 17.98
N TYR A 338 -11.58 5.76 17.26
CA TYR A 338 -11.61 5.72 15.80
C TYR A 338 -12.66 6.68 15.25
N ALA A 339 -12.25 7.57 14.34
CA ALA A 339 -13.13 8.60 13.79
C ALA A 339 -12.76 8.97 12.34
N HIS A 340 -13.69 9.60 11.63
CA HIS A 340 -13.40 10.24 10.35
C HIS A 340 -12.70 11.59 10.55
N GLY A 341 -11.99 12.03 9.52
CA GLY A 341 -11.32 13.33 9.46
C GLY A 341 -9.86 13.33 9.93
N PRO A 342 -9.25 14.52 10.03
CA PRO A 342 -7.82 14.69 10.29
C PRO A 342 -7.44 14.23 11.69
N PRO A 343 -6.18 13.81 11.93
CA PRO A 343 -5.70 13.50 13.28
C PRO A 343 -5.80 14.72 14.22
N PRO A 344 -5.92 14.50 15.55
CA PRO A 344 -5.70 15.58 16.50
C PRO A 344 -4.25 16.08 16.44
N PRO A 345 -3.93 17.22 17.06
CA PRO A 345 -2.55 17.62 17.28
C PRO A 345 -1.78 16.49 18.00
N PRO A 346 -0.52 16.21 17.60
CA PRO A 346 0.26 15.14 18.23
C PRO A 346 0.47 15.43 19.72
N THR A 347 0.30 14.39 20.55
CA THR A 347 0.64 14.42 21.97
C THR A 347 1.66 13.32 22.28
N PRO A 348 2.69 13.56 23.10
CA PRO A 348 3.72 12.54 23.37
C PRO A 348 3.20 11.25 24.02
N GLY A 349 2.06 11.33 24.71
CA GLY A 349 1.44 10.18 25.38
C GLY A 349 0.49 9.37 24.49
N GLU A 350 0.30 9.76 23.23
CA GLU A 350 -0.61 9.09 22.30
C GLU A 350 0.14 8.60 21.06
N ALA A 351 -0.32 7.47 20.52
CA ALA A 351 0.01 7.05 19.17
C ALA A 351 -1.18 7.34 18.25
N VAL A 352 -0.89 7.75 17.02
CA VAL A 352 -1.92 8.09 16.02
C VAL A 352 -1.68 7.28 14.75
N MET A 353 -2.74 6.70 14.19
CA MET A 353 -2.76 6.20 12.82
C MET A 353 -3.72 7.04 11.97
N VAL A 354 -3.28 7.48 10.80
CA VAL A 354 -4.12 8.14 9.80
C VAL A 354 -4.29 7.20 8.61
N PHE A 355 -5.52 6.82 8.30
CA PHE A 355 -5.82 5.93 7.18
C PHE A 355 -6.13 6.74 5.93
N THR A 356 -5.34 6.53 4.88
CA THR A 356 -5.47 7.20 3.57
C THR A 356 -6.04 6.29 2.48
N ASP A 357 -6.30 5.02 2.78
CA ASP A 357 -7.09 4.14 1.90
C ASP A 357 -8.57 4.53 1.98
N GLY A 358 -8.99 5.35 1.02
CA GLY A 358 -10.38 5.76 0.82
C GLY A 358 -11.18 4.80 -0.06
N GLY A 359 -10.58 3.72 -0.58
CA GLY A 359 -11.17 2.90 -1.63
C GLY A 359 -11.37 3.70 -2.92
N MET A 360 -10.27 4.08 -3.57
CA MET A 360 -10.22 5.03 -4.69
C MET A 360 -11.18 4.73 -5.85
N ARG A 361 -11.41 3.44 -6.12
CA ARG A 361 -12.34 2.96 -7.16
C ARG A 361 -13.82 3.20 -6.81
N GLU A 362 -14.14 3.37 -5.53
CA GLU A 362 -15.50 3.35 -4.99
C GLU A 362 -16.04 4.74 -4.66
N CYS A 363 -15.35 5.80 -5.09
CA CYS A 363 -15.83 7.17 -4.99
C CYS A 363 -15.45 8.01 -6.23
N PRO A 364 -16.19 9.08 -6.53
CA PRO A 364 -15.78 10.08 -7.51
C PRO A 364 -14.43 10.72 -7.15
N ALA A 365 -13.72 11.20 -8.16
CA ALA A 365 -12.38 11.78 -7.98
C ALA A 365 -12.38 13.01 -7.06
N GLU A 366 -13.43 13.83 -7.12
CA GLU A 366 -13.63 15.02 -6.30
C GLU A 366 -13.92 14.72 -4.83
N ALA A 367 -14.32 13.49 -4.51
CA ALA A 367 -14.61 13.06 -3.14
C ALA A 367 -13.41 12.36 -2.47
N TYR A 368 -12.32 12.12 -3.20
CA TYR A 368 -11.14 11.46 -2.65
C TYR A 368 -10.20 12.46 -1.96
N GLU A 369 -10.04 12.29 -0.65
CA GLU A 369 -9.16 13.11 0.19
C GLU A 369 -7.72 12.56 0.15
N LEU A 370 -6.80 13.35 -0.41
CA LEU A 370 -5.37 13.15 -0.20
C LEU A 370 -4.97 13.71 1.16
N PHE A 371 -3.98 13.12 1.84
CA PHE A 371 -3.47 13.68 3.10
C PHE A 371 -2.33 14.66 2.83
N ASP A 372 -2.46 15.90 3.31
CA ASP A 372 -1.41 16.91 3.22
C ASP A 372 -0.51 16.82 4.45
N LEU A 373 0.76 16.46 4.23
CA LEU A 373 1.75 16.26 5.29
C LEU A 373 2.15 17.57 6.00
N GLY A 374 1.94 18.72 5.34
CA GLY A 374 2.24 20.04 5.90
C GLY A 374 1.17 20.49 6.88
N THR A 375 -0.10 20.35 6.51
CA THR A 375 -1.23 20.76 7.35
C THR A 375 -1.75 19.65 8.27
N ARG A 376 -1.33 18.40 8.03
CA ARG A 376 -1.86 17.18 8.69
C ARG A 376 -3.38 17.05 8.56
N ALA A 377 -3.91 17.38 7.39
CA ALA A 377 -5.34 17.32 7.09
C ALA A 377 -5.61 16.87 5.65
N ALA A 378 -6.88 16.78 5.28
CA ALA A 378 -7.27 16.58 3.89
C ALA A 378 -6.74 17.74 3.02
N ALA A 379 -6.18 17.41 1.86
CA ALA A 379 -5.72 18.39 0.89
C ALA A 379 -6.93 19.16 0.34
N THR A 380 -6.84 20.49 0.35
CA THR A 380 -7.82 21.34 -0.30
C THR A 380 -7.48 21.49 -1.77
N ALA A 381 -8.45 21.26 -2.64
CA ALA A 381 -8.33 21.53 -4.07
C ALA A 381 -8.20 23.05 -4.30
N PRO A 382 -7.38 23.51 -5.27
CA PRO A 382 -7.28 24.93 -5.58
C PRO A 382 -8.65 25.48 -6.00
N THR A 383 -9.06 26.63 -5.45
CA THR A 383 -10.28 27.31 -5.87
C THR A 383 -10.14 27.79 -7.33
N THR A 384 -11.21 27.65 -8.11
CA THR A 384 -11.25 27.93 -9.55
C THR A 384 -10.96 29.39 -9.92
N GLU A 385 -10.96 30.31 -8.95
CA GLU A 385 -10.72 31.74 -9.15
C GLU A 385 -9.24 32.11 -9.38
N GLY A 386 -8.32 31.14 -9.36
CA GLY A 386 -6.87 31.38 -9.49
C GLY A 386 -6.18 30.71 -10.68
N ARG A 387 -6.89 30.41 -11.78
CA ARG A 387 -6.28 29.87 -13.02
C ARG A 387 -6.44 30.79 -14.21
#